data_AF-A0A2E1WS33-F1
#
_entry.id   AF-A0A2E1WS33-F1
#
_cell.length_a   1.000
_cell.length_b   1.000
_cell.length_c   1.000
_cell.angle_alpha   90.00
_cell.angle_beta   90.00
_cell.angle_gamma   90.00
#
_symmetry.space_group_name_H-M   'P 1'
#
loop_
_entity.id
_entity.type
_entity.pdbx_description
1 polymer ?
#
loop_
_entity_poly.entity_id
_entity_poly.type
_entity_poly.pdbx_seq_one_letter_code
_entity_poly.pdbx_strand_id
1 'polypeptide(L)'
;MIGVGDLEEWERTHGRIPDGAILLLRTGWGQRWPDRLGYLGTERTGPEAVAELHFPGIHPEAARWITDQRNVAAVGIDTPSIDYGQSTGFEAHVIIYGSDIPGFENVANLQEIPEVGAFVVALPMKVAGGSGGPLRIVAFVPFASDESSS
;
A
#
# COMPACT_ATOMS: atom_id res chain seq x y z
N MET A 1 -11.51 -1.72 -4.90
CA MET A 1 -10.97 -2.62 -3.87
C MET A 1 -9.95 -3.50 -4.52
N ILE A 2 -8.81 -3.74 -3.88
CA ILE A 2 -7.82 -4.71 -4.34
C ILE A 2 -8.23 -6.07 -3.80
N GLY A 3 -8.52 -7.01 -4.70
CA GLY A 3 -8.93 -8.38 -4.40
C GLY A 3 -7.80 -9.39 -4.57
N VAL A 4 -8.07 -10.63 -4.17
CA VAL A 4 -7.14 -11.77 -4.37
C VAL A 4 -6.81 -11.96 -5.85
N GLY A 5 -7.81 -11.86 -6.72
CA GLY A 5 -7.62 -12.00 -8.16
C GLY A 5 -6.67 -10.96 -8.76
N ASP A 6 -6.64 -9.73 -8.24
CA ASP A 6 -5.69 -8.70 -8.69
C ASP A 6 -4.24 -9.10 -8.36
N LEU A 7 -4.02 -9.69 -7.17
CA LEU A 7 -2.70 -10.14 -6.71
C LEU A 7 -2.23 -11.37 -7.52
N GLU A 8 -3.11 -12.34 -7.73
CA GLU A 8 -2.80 -13.54 -8.50
C GLU A 8 -2.51 -13.23 -9.97
N GLU A 9 -3.28 -12.32 -10.56
CA GLU A 9 -3.07 -11.85 -11.94
C GLU A 9 -1.75 -11.08 -12.08
N TRP A 10 -1.41 -10.26 -11.08
CA TRP A 10 -0.13 -9.59 -11.03
C TRP A 10 1.02 -10.60 -10.99
N GLU A 11 0.94 -11.63 -10.15
CA GLU A 11 1.99 -12.65 -10.06
C GLU A 11 2.11 -13.53 -11.31
N ARG A 12 1.00 -13.76 -12.01
CA ARG A 12 1.00 -14.46 -13.30
C ARG A 12 1.88 -13.74 -14.33
N THR A 13 2.01 -12.42 -14.20
CA THR A 13 2.73 -11.57 -15.15
C THR A 13 4.15 -11.24 -14.67
N HIS A 14 4.35 -11.02 -13.38
CA HIS A 14 5.61 -10.52 -12.82
C HIS A 14 6.37 -11.55 -11.99
N GLY A 15 5.82 -12.76 -11.85
CA GLY A 15 6.34 -13.81 -10.99
C GLY A 15 5.79 -13.70 -9.57
N ARG A 16 6.01 -14.77 -8.79
CA ARG A 16 5.58 -14.82 -7.39
C ARG A 16 6.23 -13.71 -6.57
N ILE A 17 5.45 -13.06 -5.71
CA ILE A 17 5.93 -12.08 -4.73
C ILE A 17 7.02 -12.76 -3.87
N PRO A 18 8.27 -12.27 -3.87
CA PRO A 18 9.35 -12.87 -3.11
C PRO A 18 9.15 -12.73 -1.60
N ASP A 19 9.67 -13.70 -0.84
CA ASP A 19 9.75 -13.59 0.61
C ASP A 19 10.62 -12.38 1.01
N GLY A 20 10.19 -11.65 2.03
CA GLY A 20 10.81 -10.42 2.50
C GLY A 20 10.59 -9.20 1.60
N ALA A 21 9.77 -9.31 0.54
CA ALA A 21 9.46 -8.16 -0.31
C ALA A 21 8.61 -7.11 0.42
N ILE A 22 8.77 -5.84 0.05
CA ILE A 22 7.82 -4.78 0.37
C ILE A 22 6.78 -4.75 -0.76
N LEU A 23 5.52 -5.07 -0.45
CA LEU A 23 4.43 -5.07 -1.42
C LEU A 23 3.82 -3.67 -1.51
N LEU A 24 4.07 -2.96 -2.60
CA LEU A 24 3.49 -1.63 -2.86
C LEU A 24 2.30 -1.74 -3.80
N LEU A 25 1.13 -1.32 -3.34
CA LEU A 25 -0.14 -1.42 -4.03
C LEU A 25 -0.49 -0.06 -4.65
N ARG A 26 -0.37 0.02 -5.98
CA ARG A 26 -0.72 1.23 -6.75
C ARG A 26 -2.18 1.17 -7.20
N THR A 27 -3.04 1.97 -6.59
CA THR A 27 -4.44 2.15 -7.04
C THR A 27 -4.59 3.29 -8.05
N GLY A 28 -3.60 4.18 -8.13
CA GLY A 28 -3.68 5.44 -8.86
C GLY A 28 -4.43 6.53 -8.08
N TRP A 29 -4.91 6.24 -6.87
CA TRP A 29 -5.69 7.17 -6.06
C TRP A 29 -4.89 8.36 -5.57
N GLY A 30 -3.58 8.16 -5.35
CA GLY A 30 -2.66 9.20 -4.89
C GLY A 30 -2.61 10.44 -5.80
N GLN A 31 -2.97 10.32 -7.08
CA GLN A 31 -3.03 11.44 -8.02
C GLN A 31 -4.07 12.51 -7.65
N ARG A 32 -5.04 12.19 -6.78
CA ARG A 32 -6.04 13.15 -6.29
C ARG A 32 -5.49 14.07 -5.20
N TRP A 33 -4.33 13.79 -4.64
CA TRP A 33 -3.66 14.70 -3.71
C TRP A 33 -3.20 15.98 -4.43
N PRO A 34 -3.35 17.20 -3.84
CA PRO A 34 -3.87 17.50 -2.51
C PRO A 34 -5.35 17.91 -2.46
N ASP A 35 -6.15 17.63 -3.51
CA ASP A 35 -7.58 17.93 -3.51
C ASP A 35 -8.31 17.06 -2.47
N ARG A 36 -8.68 17.68 -1.34
CA ARG A 36 -9.32 16.97 -0.22
C ARG A 36 -10.61 16.28 -0.64
N LEU A 37 -11.46 16.96 -1.40
CA LEU A 37 -12.76 16.40 -1.78
C LEU A 37 -12.56 15.19 -2.71
N GLY A 38 -11.68 15.31 -3.70
CA GLY A 38 -11.32 14.18 -4.55
C GLY A 38 -10.62 13.04 -3.79
N TYR A 39 -9.70 13.36 -2.88
CA TYR A 39 -8.86 12.37 -2.21
C TYR A 39 -9.60 11.60 -1.10
N LEU A 40 -10.48 12.27 -0.35
CA LEU A 40 -11.20 11.68 0.77
C LEU A 40 -12.68 11.40 0.48
N GLY A 41 -13.25 11.97 -0.58
CA GLY A 41 -14.68 11.87 -0.88
C GLY A 41 -15.59 12.82 -0.09
N THR A 42 -15.04 13.56 0.87
CA THR A 42 -15.78 14.56 1.67
C THR A 42 -14.86 15.69 2.12
N GLU A 43 -15.40 16.91 2.22
CA GLU A 43 -14.71 18.02 2.89
C GLU A 43 -14.88 17.98 4.41
N ARG A 44 -15.91 17.26 4.90
CA ARG A 44 -16.21 17.18 6.33
C ARG A 44 -15.04 16.57 7.11
N THR A 45 -14.95 16.97 8.36
CA THR A 45 -13.94 16.49 9.31
C THR A 45 -14.63 16.00 10.58
N GLY A 46 -13.89 15.24 11.40
CA GLY A 46 -14.41 14.66 12.63
C GLY A 46 -14.92 13.23 12.46
N PRO A 47 -15.26 12.55 13.58
CA PRO A 47 -15.70 11.16 13.59
C PRO A 47 -16.91 10.88 12.70
N GLU A 48 -17.82 11.84 12.57
CA GLU A 48 -19.05 11.70 11.77
C GLU A 48 -18.75 11.66 10.27
N ALA A 49 -17.61 12.22 9.84
CA ALA A 49 -17.19 12.22 8.45
C ALA A 49 -16.56 10.89 8.02
N VAL A 50 -16.23 9.99 8.96
CA VAL A 50 -15.61 8.68 8.64
C VAL A 50 -16.51 7.86 7.73
N ALA A 51 -17.82 7.86 7.97
CA ALA A 51 -18.78 7.14 7.13
C ALA A 51 -18.92 7.71 5.70
N GLU A 52 -18.45 8.95 5.48
CA GLU A 52 -18.47 9.62 4.19
C GLU A 52 -17.17 9.46 3.40
N LEU A 53 -16.12 8.89 4.02
CA LEU A 53 -14.84 8.67 3.35
C LEU A 53 -15.03 7.73 2.16
N HIS A 54 -14.44 8.09 1.02
CA HIS A 54 -14.57 7.31 -0.20
C HIS A 54 -13.23 7.25 -0.94
N PHE A 55 -12.55 6.12 -0.77
CA PHE A 55 -11.32 5.76 -1.47
C PHE A 55 -11.15 4.24 -1.44
N PRO A 56 -10.44 3.65 -2.42
CA PRO A 56 -10.21 2.22 -2.45
C PRO A 56 -9.27 1.78 -1.34
N GLY A 57 -9.28 0.48 -1.03
CA GLY A 57 -8.32 -0.15 -0.15
C GLY A 57 -8.20 -1.64 -0.47
N ILE A 58 -7.57 -2.37 0.44
CA ILE A 58 -7.37 -3.82 0.36
C ILE A 58 -8.63 -4.53 0.85
N HIS A 59 -9.14 -5.49 0.07
CA HIS A 59 -10.26 -6.31 0.52
C HIS A 59 -9.80 -7.24 1.68
N PRO A 60 -10.63 -7.52 2.70
CA PRO A 60 -10.23 -8.37 3.82
C PRO A 60 -9.73 -9.77 3.40
N GLU A 61 -10.29 -10.33 2.33
CA GLU A 61 -9.80 -11.59 1.76
C GLU A 61 -8.42 -11.46 1.11
N ALA A 62 -8.15 -10.33 0.46
CA ALA A 62 -6.82 -10.05 -0.10
C ALA A 62 -5.80 -9.85 1.02
N ALA A 63 -6.18 -9.16 2.11
CA ALA A 63 -5.35 -9.05 3.30
C ALA A 63 -5.00 -10.43 3.88
N ARG A 64 -5.99 -11.32 4.04
CA ARG A 64 -5.76 -12.72 4.49
C ARG A 64 -4.87 -13.49 3.53
N TRP A 65 -5.09 -13.35 2.22
CA TRP A 65 -4.24 -14.01 1.24
C TRP A 65 -2.79 -13.53 1.33
N ILE A 66 -2.57 -12.21 1.51
CA ILE A 66 -1.22 -11.65 1.69
C ILE A 66 -0.55 -12.25 2.92
N THR A 67 -1.24 -12.29 4.08
CA THR A 67 -0.66 -12.80 5.33
C THR A 67 -0.45 -14.31 5.35
N ASP A 68 -1.35 -15.06 4.74
CA ASP A 68 -1.36 -16.52 4.83
C ASP A 68 -0.51 -17.18 3.74
N GLN A 69 -0.44 -16.55 2.56
CA GLN A 69 0.16 -17.14 1.37
C GLN A 69 1.53 -16.53 1.03
N ARG A 70 1.85 -15.34 1.54
CA ARG A 70 3.10 -14.63 1.26
C ARG A 70 3.78 -14.21 2.57
N ASN A 71 5.11 -14.14 2.53
CA ASN A 71 5.92 -13.68 3.65
C ASN A 71 6.50 -12.30 3.33
N VAL A 72 5.65 -11.28 3.25
CA VAL A 72 6.07 -9.91 2.93
C VAL A 72 6.63 -9.19 4.16
N ALA A 73 7.60 -8.30 3.95
CA ALA A 73 8.19 -7.51 5.02
C ALA A 73 7.35 -6.26 5.39
N ALA A 74 6.55 -5.75 4.45
CA ALA A 74 5.65 -4.62 4.65
C ALA A 74 4.62 -4.53 3.50
N VAL A 75 3.53 -3.82 3.74
CA VAL A 75 2.53 -3.47 2.71
C VAL A 75 2.41 -1.95 2.61
N GLY A 76 2.47 -1.39 1.41
CA GLY A 76 2.24 0.03 1.17
C GLY A 76 1.10 0.28 0.19
N ILE A 77 0.37 1.39 0.33
CA ILE A 77 -0.71 1.79 -0.57
C ILE A 77 -0.70 3.31 -0.81
N ASP A 78 -1.15 3.76 -1.97
CA ASP A 78 -1.22 5.18 -2.35
C ASP A 78 -2.51 5.90 -1.88
N THR A 79 -3.27 5.28 -0.97
CA THR A 79 -4.54 5.79 -0.42
C THR A 79 -4.36 6.30 1.02
N PRO A 80 -5.34 7.06 1.56
CA PRO A 80 -5.29 7.55 2.93
C PRO A 80 -5.20 6.46 4.00
N SER A 81 -5.64 5.25 3.66
CA SER A 81 -5.66 4.09 4.54
C SER A 81 -5.52 2.78 3.73
N ILE A 82 -4.98 1.72 4.34
CA ILE A 82 -4.98 0.36 3.75
C ILE A 82 -6.39 -0.23 3.65
N ASP A 83 -7.31 0.21 4.50
CA ASP A 83 -8.73 -0.06 4.39
C ASP A 83 -9.39 0.90 3.40
N TYR A 84 -10.55 0.53 2.88
CA TYR A 84 -11.35 1.44 2.08
C TYR A 84 -12.07 2.47 2.95
N GLY A 85 -12.45 3.60 2.36
CA GLY A 85 -12.95 4.76 3.09
C GLY A 85 -14.08 4.46 4.07
N GLN A 86 -15.10 3.73 3.63
CA GLN A 86 -16.24 3.37 4.49
C GLN A 86 -16.02 2.13 5.37
N SER A 87 -14.80 1.62 5.50
CA SER A 87 -14.50 0.50 6.40
C SER A 87 -14.77 0.92 7.84
N THR A 88 -15.63 0.16 8.53
CA THR A 88 -15.95 0.38 9.95
C THR A 88 -15.19 -0.56 10.87
N GLY A 89 -14.82 -1.74 10.37
CA GLY A 89 -14.09 -2.77 11.12
C GLY A 89 -12.58 -2.71 10.97
N PHE A 90 -12.06 -1.92 10.01
CA PHE A 90 -10.64 -1.86 9.67
C PHE A 90 -10.02 -3.26 9.53
N GLU A 91 -10.73 -4.17 8.85
CA GLU A 91 -10.35 -5.58 8.81
C GLU A 91 -8.98 -5.77 8.15
N ALA A 92 -8.65 -4.98 7.11
CA ALA A 92 -7.34 -5.08 6.48
C ALA A 92 -6.22 -4.70 7.46
N HIS A 93 -6.41 -3.64 8.27
CA HIS A 93 -5.50 -3.33 9.39
C HIS A 93 -5.36 -4.51 10.36
N VAL A 94 -6.48 -5.02 10.86
CA VAL A 94 -6.47 -6.09 11.88
C VAL A 94 -5.72 -7.32 11.38
N ILE A 95 -5.97 -7.72 10.14
CA ILE A 95 -5.35 -8.91 9.54
C ILE A 95 -3.86 -8.69 9.30
N ILE A 96 -3.47 -7.60 8.62
CA ILE A 96 -2.08 -7.33 8.25
C ILE A 96 -1.24 -7.06 9.49
N TYR A 97 -1.69 -6.16 10.38
CA TYR A 97 -0.91 -5.76 11.55
C TYR A 97 -0.93 -6.84 12.64
N GLY A 98 -2.01 -7.63 12.73
CA GLY A 98 -2.08 -8.80 13.60
C GLY A 98 -1.11 -9.92 13.21
N SER A 99 -0.56 -9.86 11.99
CA SER A 99 0.47 -10.77 11.47
C SER A 99 1.89 -10.18 11.56
N ASP A 100 2.09 -9.13 12.36
CA ASP A 100 3.36 -8.39 12.51
C ASP A 100 3.91 -7.79 11.19
N ILE A 101 3.04 -7.53 10.21
CA ILE A 101 3.41 -6.88 8.96
C ILE A 101 3.09 -5.38 9.05
N PRO A 102 4.08 -4.47 8.96
CA PRO A 102 3.83 -3.03 8.99
C PRO A 102 3.20 -2.51 7.69
N GLY A 103 2.42 -1.43 7.83
CA GLY A 103 1.77 -0.73 6.73
C GLY A 103 2.38 0.64 6.39
N PHE A 104 2.34 1.03 5.12
CA PHE A 104 2.62 2.39 4.66
C PHE A 104 1.39 2.95 3.93
N GLU A 105 0.96 4.14 4.33
CA GLU A 105 -0.20 4.81 3.76
C GLU A 105 0.23 6.11 3.09
N ASN A 106 -0.59 6.62 2.17
CA ASN A 106 -0.29 7.82 1.38
C ASN A 106 1.05 7.72 0.63
N VAL A 107 1.42 6.53 0.14
CA VAL A 107 2.68 6.33 -0.59
C VAL A 107 2.63 7.05 -1.93
N ALA A 108 3.49 8.05 -2.10
CA ALA A 108 3.57 8.85 -3.33
C ALA A 108 4.42 8.17 -4.41
N ASN A 109 4.23 8.61 -5.66
CA ASN A 109 5.05 8.28 -6.83
C ASN A 109 5.16 6.79 -7.20
N LEU A 110 4.17 5.96 -6.82
CA LEU A 110 4.16 4.54 -7.21
C LEU A 110 4.12 4.31 -8.73
N GLN A 111 3.72 5.31 -9.53
CA GLN A 111 3.80 5.24 -10.99
C GLN A 111 5.24 5.25 -11.53
N GLU A 112 6.21 5.68 -10.74
CA GLU A 112 7.62 5.77 -11.12
C GLU A 112 8.42 4.52 -10.69
N ILE A 113 7.78 3.59 -9.98
CA ILE A 113 8.40 2.37 -9.48
C ILE A 113 8.12 1.24 -10.49
N PRO A 114 9.14 0.48 -10.93
CA PRO A 114 8.91 -0.70 -11.76
C PRO A 114 8.17 -1.78 -10.96
N GLU A 115 7.45 -2.65 -11.67
CA GLU A 115 6.65 -3.72 -11.04
C GLU A 115 7.53 -4.61 -10.12
N VAL A 116 8.78 -4.89 -10.53
CA VAL A 116 9.76 -5.65 -9.72
C VAL A 116 11.15 -5.03 -9.78
N GLY A 117 11.98 -5.35 -8.79
CA GLY A 117 13.41 -5.04 -8.78
C GLY A 117 13.81 -3.72 -8.10
N ALA A 118 12.84 -2.92 -7.62
CA ALA A 118 13.14 -1.74 -6.81
C ALA A 118 13.66 -2.14 -5.42
N PHE A 119 14.66 -1.41 -4.91
CA PHE A 119 15.10 -1.50 -3.52
C PHE A 119 14.50 -0.35 -2.72
N VAL A 120 13.72 -0.66 -1.68
CA VAL A 120 12.96 0.31 -0.92
C VAL A 120 13.53 0.48 0.49
N VAL A 121 13.77 1.72 0.88
CA VAL A 121 14.16 2.12 2.23
C VAL A 121 12.99 2.89 2.84
N ALA A 122 12.42 2.37 3.92
CA ALA A 122 11.30 2.97 4.63
C ALA A 122 11.63 3.05 6.13
N LEU A 123 11.95 4.25 6.61
CA LEU A 123 12.45 4.47 7.98
C LEU A 123 11.43 5.29 8.79
N PRO A 124 10.57 4.65 9.60
CA PRO A 124 9.64 5.38 10.47
C PRO A 124 10.38 6.11 11.58
N MET A 125 9.80 7.24 11.98
CA MET A 125 10.28 7.98 13.14
C MET A 125 10.29 7.10 14.40
N LYS A 126 11.40 7.10 15.13
CA LYS A 126 11.57 6.27 16.34
C LYS A 126 10.85 6.90 17.54
N VAL A 127 9.55 6.69 17.63
CA VAL A 127 8.71 7.15 18.74
C VAL A 127 8.65 6.08 19.84
N ALA A 128 8.96 6.46 21.08
CA ALA A 128 8.91 5.53 22.21
C ALA A 128 7.47 5.05 22.45
N GLY A 129 7.24 3.73 22.36
CA GLY A 129 5.91 3.14 22.47
C GLY A 129 4.94 3.53 21.34
N GLY A 130 5.44 4.06 20.23
CA GLY A 130 4.62 4.49 19.10
C GLY A 130 4.01 3.31 18.36
N SER A 131 2.71 3.39 18.06
CA SER A 131 2.01 2.46 17.16
C SER A 131 2.27 2.73 15.68
N GLY A 132 2.82 3.91 15.36
CA GLY A 132 3.13 4.36 14.01
C GLY A 132 3.71 5.78 14.02
N GLY A 133 4.14 6.27 12.87
CA GLY A 133 4.65 7.62 12.73
C GLY A 133 4.97 7.96 11.28
N PRO A 134 5.14 9.26 10.96
CA PRO A 134 5.57 9.67 9.63
C PRO A 134 6.92 9.03 9.29
N LEU A 135 7.08 8.69 8.02
CA LEU A 135 8.32 8.15 7.49
C LEU A 135 8.68 8.76 6.15
N ARG A 136 9.97 8.68 5.80
CA ARG A 136 10.44 8.97 4.45
C ARG A 136 10.71 7.65 3.74
N ILE A 137 9.97 7.39 2.67
CA ILE A 137 10.20 6.26 1.77
C ILE A 137 11.10 6.74 0.63
N VAL A 138 12.14 5.97 0.34
CA VAL A 138 13.04 6.16 -0.81
C VAL A 138 13.12 4.85 -1.55
N ALA A 139 12.93 4.88 -2.87
CA ALA A 139 13.09 3.72 -3.74
C ALA A 139 14.27 3.95 -4.69
N PHE A 140 15.15 2.96 -4.79
CA PHE A 140 16.19 2.87 -5.79
C PHE A 140 15.69 1.95 -6.89
N VAL A 141 15.48 2.50 -8.09
CA VAL A 141 15.00 1.73 -9.25
C VAL A 141 16.20 1.21 -10.05
N PRO A 142 16.12 0.00 -10.63
CA PRO A 142 17.16 -0.50 -11.53
C PRO A 142 17.42 0.47 -12.68
N PHE A 143 18.68 0.64 -13.05
CA PHE A 143 19.02 1.28 -14.31
C PHE A 143 18.50 0.40 -15.45
N ALA A 144 17.89 1.00 -16.48
CA ALA A 144 17.61 0.27 -17.71
C ALA A 144 18.95 -0.26 -18.24
N SER A 145 19.08 -1.57 -18.39
CA SER A 145 20.20 -2.14 -19.14
C SER A 145 20.00 -1.73 -20.60
N ASP A 146 20.92 -0.95 -21.16
CA ASP A 146 20.97 -0.72 -22.60
C ASP A 146 21.20 -2.08 -23.29
N GLU A 147 20.12 -2.72 -23.74
CA GLU A 147 20.20 -3.81 -24.71
C GLU A 147 20.52 -3.26 -26.10
N SER A 148 21.66 -2.57 -26.21
CA SER A 148 22.24 -2.13 -27.48
C SER A 148 23.74 -2.41 -27.51
N SER A 149 24.12 -3.66 -27.24
CA SER A 149 25.47 -4.16 -27.52
C SER A 149 25.44 -5.69 -27.66
N SER A 150 24.88 -6.18 -28.76
CA SER A 150 25.19 -7.48 -29.38
C SER A 150 24.81 -7.46 -30.84
#